data_AF-A0A2V7EZ90-F1
#
_entry.id   AF-A0A2V7EZ90-F1
#
_cell.length_a   1.000
_cell.length_b   1.000
_cell.length_c   1.000
_cell.angle_alpha   90.00
_cell.angle_beta   90.00
_cell.angle_gamma   90.00
#
_symmetry.space_group_name_H-M   'P 1'
#
loop_
_entity.id
_entity.type
_entity.pdbx_description
1 polymer ?
#
loop_
_entity_poly.entity_id
_entity_poly.type
_entity_poly.pdbx_seq_one_letter_code
_entity_poly.pdbx_strand_id
1 'polypeptide(L)'
;NDKQGPTSKQRLVIGTAVSPKLLPEDIGRPAMVEKVAEGVRQAMRDAGIDNTADVHYVQTKTPLLTIEAVRDAASRGHSVACEVHDSMGVSNGTTALGIAVALGEISTPKAEQICKELGLYSSVASCSSGVELDAAQIVLLGNKAGAGGRYRIGHSVMKDALDIDGIYAAITDAGVALPERARAEDLRGRLVNCFIKCEADPRGLLRGRRQIMLDDSDVHHHRHSKAAVGGVAAAAIGDPAVFVSVDAMHQGPQGGGPVIAIVDVGE
;
A
#
# COMPACT_ATOMS: atom_id res chain seq x y z
N ASN A 1 -6.84 22.00 -11.30
CA ASN A 1 -8.14 22.69 -11.17
C ASN A 1 -8.08 23.56 -9.93
N ASP A 2 -7.91 24.87 -10.09
CA ASP A 2 -7.82 25.85 -8.97
C ASP A 2 -9.17 26.08 -8.24
N LYS A 3 -10.06 25.09 -8.30
CA LYS A 3 -11.36 25.14 -7.65
C LYS A 3 -11.15 24.88 -6.17
N GLN A 4 -11.33 25.92 -5.37
CA GLN A 4 -11.36 25.80 -3.91
C GLN A 4 -12.78 25.46 -3.43
N GLY A 5 -12.85 24.69 -2.35
CA GLY A 5 -14.09 24.35 -1.65
C GLY A 5 -14.21 25.07 -0.31
N PRO A 6 -15.33 24.91 0.40
CA PRO A 6 -15.46 25.40 1.77
C PRO A 6 -14.45 24.69 2.68
N THR A 7 -13.80 25.44 3.57
CA THR A 7 -12.82 24.92 4.55
C THR A 7 -13.43 23.94 5.55
N SER A 8 -14.76 23.93 5.70
CA SER A 8 -15.49 22.94 6.50
C SER A 8 -15.56 21.55 5.86
N LYS A 9 -15.19 21.40 4.59
CA LYS A 9 -15.23 20.11 3.87
C LYS A 9 -13.82 19.70 3.47
N GLN A 10 -13.38 18.54 3.96
CA GLN A 10 -12.18 17.87 3.47
C GLN A 10 -12.49 17.10 2.18
N ARG A 11 -11.60 17.18 1.19
CA ARG A 11 -11.75 16.53 -0.12
C ARG A 11 -10.43 15.96 -0.61
N LEU A 12 -10.54 14.99 -1.52
CA LEU A 12 -9.41 14.27 -2.09
C LEU A 12 -8.38 15.23 -2.71
N VAL A 13 -7.13 15.09 -2.29
CA VAL A 13 -5.96 15.70 -2.91
C VAL A 13 -4.94 14.62 -3.26
N ILE A 14 -4.10 14.92 -4.25
CA ILE A 14 -3.03 14.05 -4.71
C ILE A 14 -1.74 14.86 -4.70
N GLY A 15 -0.68 14.28 -4.18
CA GLY A 15 0.67 14.78 -4.31
C GLY A 15 1.58 13.71 -4.90
N THR A 16 2.58 14.14 -5.64
CA THR A 16 3.52 13.25 -6.32
C THR A 16 4.96 13.62 -6.02
N ALA A 17 5.83 12.62 -6.00
CA ALA A 17 7.26 12.83 -5.89
C ALA A 17 8.03 11.67 -6.51
N VAL A 18 9.32 11.92 -6.76
CA VAL A 18 10.30 10.88 -7.08
C VAL A 18 11.39 10.95 -6.00
N SER A 19 11.71 9.82 -5.40
CA SER A 19 12.76 9.76 -4.37
C SER A 19 14.14 10.07 -4.96
N PRO A 20 15.17 10.31 -4.12
CA PRO A 20 16.54 10.11 -4.56
C PRO A 20 16.73 8.72 -5.18
N LYS A 21 17.75 8.58 -6.06
CA LYS A 21 18.09 7.32 -6.73
C LYS A 21 18.30 6.19 -5.72
N LEU A 22 17.69 5.06 -6.00
CA LEU A 22 17.80 3.81 -5.25
C LEU A 22 18.81 2.90 -5.97
N LEU A 23 19.98 2.73 -5.35
CA LEU A 23 21.01 1.81 -5.86
C LEU A 23 20.62 0.37 -5.52
N PRO A 24 21.15 -0.63 -6.25
CA PRO A 24 20.86 -2.04 -5.98
C PRO A 24 21.20 -2.44 -4.53
N GLU A 25 22.31 -1.92 -4.00
CA GLU A 25 22.73 -2.15 -2.62
C GLU A 25 21.92 -1.39 -1.55
N ASP A 26 21.00 -0.50 -1.94
CA ASP A 26 20.06 0.13 -1.02
C ASP A 26 18.84 -0.76 -0.76
N ILE A 27 18.46 -1.60 -1.73
CA ILE A 27 17.26 -2.44 -1.67
C ILE A 27 17.39 -3.42 -0.50
N GLY A 28 16.38 -3.44 0.38
CA GLY A 28 16.41 -4.25 1.61
C GLY A 28 17.19 -3.62 2.76
N ARG A 29 17.57 -2.34 2.69
CA ARG A 29 18.44 -1.69 3.68
C ARG A 29 17.90 -0.33 4.16
N PRO A 30 18.41 0.18 5.31
CA PRO A 30 17.97 1.48 5.85
C PRO A 30 18.11 2.64 4.87
N ALA A 31 19.12 2.62 3.98
CA ALA A 31 19.29 3.66 2.96
C ALA A 31 18.07 3.81 2.04
N MET A 32 17.42 2.71 1.63
CA MET A 32 16.19 2.78 0.84
C MET A 32 15.01 3.30 1.69
N VAL A 33 14.92 2.90 2.96
CA VAL A 33 13.89 3.41 3.90
C VAL A 33 13.98 4.93 4.00
N GLU A 34 15.18 5.47 4.20
CA GLU A 34 15.43 6.91 4.31
C GLU A 34 15.07 7.68 3.03
N LYS A 35 15.52 7.20 1.87
CA LYS A 35 15.24 7.82 0.56
C LYS A 35 13.76 7.80 0.20
N VAL A 36 13.08 6.69 0.47
CA VAL A 36 11.62 6.60 0.28
C VAL A 36 10.91 7.54 1.24
N ALA A 37 11.32 7.57 2.51
CA ALA A 37 10.70 8.45 3.49
C ALA A 37 10.85 9.94 3.13
N GLU A 38 11.99 10.32 2.55
CA GLU A 38 12.19 11.66 1.98
C GLU A 38 11.18 11.95 0.85
N GLY A 39 11.08 11.04 -0.12
CA GLY A 39 10.14 11.18 -1.25
C GLY A 39 8.68 11.26 -0.78
N VAL A 40 8.28 10.51 0.24
CA VAL A 40 6.90 10.56 0.78
C VAL A 40 6.63 11.92 1.42
N ARG A 41 7.59 12.48 2.19
CA ARG A 41 7.45 13.84 2.74
C ARG A 41 7.39 14.90 1.65
N GLN A 42 8.08 14.71 0.52
CA GLN A 42 7.96 15.58 -0.65
C GLN A 42 6.55 15.50 -1.26
N ALA A 43 6.02 14.29 -1.49
CA ALA A 43 4.67 14.10 -2.02
C ALA A 43 3.59 14.66 -1.08
N MET A 44 3.78 14.56 0.23
CA MET A 44 2.86 15.13 1.23
C MET A 44 2.82 16.67 1.13
N ARG A 45 3.99 17.32 0.97
CA ARG A 45 4.08 18.76 0.72
C ARG A 45 3.44 19.16 -0.60
N ASP A 46 3.63 18.38 -1.66
CA ASP A 46 3.01 18.60 -2.97
C ASP A 46 1.47 18.53 -2.89
N ALA A 47 0.93 17.55 -2.13
CA ALA A 47 -0.50 17.46 -1.82
C ALA A 47 -1.00 18.62 -0.92
N GLY A 48 -0.07 19.37 -0.31
CA GLY A 48 -0.35 20.40 0.68
C GLY A 48 -1.04 19.84 1.93
N ILE A 49 -0.69 18.61 2.34
CA ILE A 49 -1.14 17.98 3.58
C ILE A 49 -0.10 18.24 4.66
N ASP A 50 -0.53 18.80 5.80
CA ASP A 50 0.36 19.11 6.93
C ASP A 50 0.29 18.04 8.04
N ASN A 51 -0.83 17.32 8.14
CA ASN A 51 -1.05 16.28 9.14
C ASN A 51 -1.04 14.89 8.50
N THR A 52 -0.18 13.99 8.99
CA THR A 52 -0.06 12.63 8.44
C THR A 52 -1.35 11.81 8.57
N ALA A 53 -2.21 12.12 9.55
CA ALA A 53 -3.51 11.47 9.71
C ALA A 53 -4.49 11.75 8.55
N ASP A 54 -4.24 12.78 7.74
CA ASP A 54 -5.05 13.08 6.55
C ASP A 54 -4.56 12.29 5.30
N VAL A 55 -3.50 11.49 5.42
CA VAL A 55 -3.01 10.59 4.36
C VAL A 55 -3.70 9.24 4.48
N HIS A 56 -4.32 8.77 3.40
CA HIS A 56 -5.05 7.50 3.39
C HIS A 56 -4.48 6.47 2.41
N TYR A 57 -3.61 6.88 1.49
CA TYR A 57 -3.06 5.98 0.49
C TYR A 57 -1.72 6.49 -0.03
N VAL A 58 -0.70 5.64 -0.02
CA VAL A 58 0.58 5.92 -0.67
C VAL A 58 0.89 4.78 -1.63
N GLN A 59 0.59 5.00 -2.91
CA GLN A 59 0.93 4.08 -3.98
C GLN A 59 2.35 4.37 -4.47
N THR A 60 3.16 3.33 -4.60
CA THR A 60 4.53 3.49 -5.10
C THR A 60 4.86 2.53 -6.23
N LYS A 61 5.87 2.91 -7.01
CA LYS A 61 6.56 2.01 -7.94
C LYS A 61 8.07 2.14 -7.71
N THR A 62 8.75 1.03 -7.42
CA THR A 62 10.19 1.01 -7.08
C THR A 62 10.99 0.04 -7.95
N PRO A 63 12.33 0.19 -8.03
CA PRO A 63 13.20 -0.82 -8.65
C PRO A 63 13.12 -2.18 -7.95
N LEU A 64 13.44 -3.23 -8.69
CA LEU A 64 13.83 -4.54 -8.16
C LEU A 64 15.25 -4.89 -8.62
N LEU A 65 15.85 -5.96 -8.09
CA LEU A 65 17.19 -6.38 -8.49
C LEU A 65 17.14 -7.15 -9.82
N THR A 66 17.97 -6.74 -10.78
CA THR A 66 18.27 -7.52 -11.99
C THR A 66 19.67 -8.13 -11.90
N ILE A 67 19.98 -9.08 -12.77
CA ILE A 67 21.33 -9.67 -12.84
C ILE A 67 22.37 -8.58 -13.13
N GLU A 68 22.05 -7.65 -14.02
CA GLU A 68 22.90 -6.50 -14.37
C GLU A 68 23.11 -5.58 -13.16
N ALA A 69 22.04 -5.27 -12.41
CA ALA A 69 22.11 -4.44 -11.22
C ALA A 69 22.97 -5.08 -10.11
N VAL A 70 22.84 -6.39 -9.90
CA VAL A 70 23.67 -7.14 -8.93
C VAL A 70 25.15 -7.12 -9.35
N ARG A 71 25.44 -7.31 -10.64
CA ARG A 71 26.82 -7.24 -11.17
C ARG A 71 27.42 -5.84 -11.05
N ASP A 72 26.63 -4.80 -11.32
CA ASP A 72 27.05 -3.41 -11.13
C ASP A 72 27.44 -3.14 -9.68
N ALA A 73 26.58 -3.48 -8.72
CA ALA A 73 26.86 -3.34 -7.30
C ALA A 73 28.14 -4.08 -6.89
N ALA A 74 28.29 -5.34 -7.32
CA ALA A 74 29.50 -6.13 -7.05
C ALA A 74 30.77 -5.51 -7.65
N SER A 75 30.69 -4.97 -8.87
CA SER A 75 31.83 -4.29 -9.53
C SER A 75 32.29 -3.03 -8.78
N ARG A 76 31.36 -2.39 -8.06
CA ARG A 76 31.61 -1.24 -7.18
C ARG A 76 31.96 -1.65 -5.74
N GLY A 77 32.07 -2.96 -5.45
CA GLY A 77 32.45 -3.48 -4.13
C GLY A 77 31.30 -3.59 -3.13
N HIS A 78 30.05 -3.55 -3.59
CA HIS A 78 28.87 -3.65 -2.74
C HIS A 78 28.19 -5.02 -2.83
N SER A 79 27.57 -5.45 -1.73
CA SER A 79 26.66 -6.60 -1.70
C SER A 79 25.21 -6.15 -1.84
N VAL A 80 24.33 -7.07 -2.24
CA VAL A 80 22.87 -6.89 -2.20
C VAL A 80 22.24 -7.64 -1.03
N ALA A 81 21.01 -7.28 -0.64
CA ALA A 81 20.36 -7.84 0.56
C ALA A 81 19.64 -9.18 0.31
N CYS A 82 19.34 -9.52 -0.95
CA CYS A 82 18.56 -10.70 -1.33
C CYS A 82 18.85 -11.12 -2.77
N GLU A 83 18.34 -12.28 -3.16
CA GLU A 83 18.42 -12.78 -4.52
C GLU A 83 17.48 -12.03 -5.46
N VAL A 84 17.75 -12.09 -6.77
CA VAL A 84 16.95 -11.44 -7.82
C VAL A 84 15.46 -11.82 -7.72
N HIS A 85 15.17 -13.09 -7.47
CA HIS A 85 13.79 -13.58 -7.39
C HIS A 85 13.01 -13.00 -6.19
N ASP A 86 13.68 -12.83 -5.05
CA ASP A 86 13.08 -12.33 -3.80
C ASP A 86 12.98 -10.80 -3.79
N SER A 87 13.74 -10.14 -4.66
CA SER A 87 13.93 -8.69 -4.63
C SER A 87 12.66 -7.87 -4.82
N MET A 88 11.62 -8.43 -5.46
CA MET A 88 10.32 -7.78 -5.58
C MET A 88 9.70 -7.54 -4.19
N GLY A 89 9.61 -8.60 -3.37
CA GLY A 89 9.07 -8.54 -2.01
C GLY A 89 9.93 -7.69 -1.08
N VAL A 90 11.26 -7.83 -1.19
CA VAL A 90 12.19 -7.02 -0.40
C VAL A 90 12.08 -5.54 -0.75
N SER A 91 11.97 -5.18 -2.04
CA SER A 91 11.78 -3.80 -2.47
C SER A 91 10.44 -3.24 -1.99
N ASN A 92 9.35 -3.99 -2.18
CA ASN A 92 8.01 -3.58 -1.73
C ASN A 92 7.96 -3.35 -0.22
N GLY A 93 8.47 -4.31 0.56
CA GLY A 93 8.52 -4.24 2.02
C GLY A 93 9.40 -3.11 2.54
N THR A 94 10.59 -2.91 1.96
CA THR A 94 11.49 -1.81 2.36
C THR A 94 10.87 -0.45 2.06
N THR A 95 10.18 -0.33 0.92
CA THR A 95 9.43 0.89 0.55
C THR A 95 8.31 1.16 1.54
N ALA A 96 7.57 0.13 1.95
CA ALA A 96 6.48 0.28 2.91
C ALA A 96 6.97 0.76 4.29
N LEU A 97 8.14 0.28 4.72
CA LEU A 97 8.79 0.81 5.93
C LEU A 97 9.20 2.28 5.78
N GLY A 98 9.68 2.69 4.60
CA GLY A 98 9.95 4.11 4.30
C GLY A 98 8.70 4.98 4.42
N ILE A 99 7.55 4.49 3.93
CA ILE A 99 6.26 5.15 4.08
C ILE A 99 5.87 5.25 5.56
N ALA A 100 5.95 4.14 6.31
CA ALA A 100 5.62 4.10 7.73
C ALA A 100 6.48 5.10 8.55
N VAL A 101 7.78 5.19 8.26
CA VAL A 101 8.70 6.17 8.89
C VAL A 101 8.35 7.61 8.51
N ALA A 102 7.98 7.87 7.25
CA ALA A 102 7.60 9.21 6.82
C ALA A 102 6.34 9.72 7.51
N LEU A 103 5.37 8.83 7.72
CA LEU A 103 4.07 9.15 8.32
C LEU A 103 4.06 9.04 9.85
N GLY A 104 5.17 8.59 10.45
CA GLY A 104 5.32 8.47 11.90
C GLY A 104 4.62 7.26 12.52
N GLU A 105 4.26 6.25 11.71
CA GLU A 105 3.64 5.00 12.17
C GLU A 105 4.65 4.12 12.93
N ILE A 106 5.93 4.19 12.56
CA ILE A 106 7.04 3.48 13.21
C ILE A 106 8.26 4.39 13.37
N SER A 107 9.17 4.03 14.27
CA SER A 107 10.54 4.56 14.29
C SER A 107 11.38 3.94 13.17
N THR A 108 12.50 4.57 12.83
CA THR A 108 13.44 4.04 11.83
C THR A 108 13.89 2.62 12.21
N PRO A 109 13.60 1.60 11.37
CA PRO A 109 13.97 0.23 11.67
C PRO A 109 15.48 0.01 11.51
N LYS A 110 16.03 -0.92 12.30
CA LYS A 110 17.39 -1.43 12.09
C LYS A 110 17.44 -2.34 10.86
N ALA A 111 18.62 -2.51 10.30
CA ALA A 111 18.83 -3.36 9.12
C ALA A 111 18.33 -4.81 9.34
N GLU A 112 18.47 -5.35 10.54
CA GLU A 112 18.06 -6.72 10.87
C GLU A 112 16.54 -6.88 11.02
N GLN A 113 15.78 -5.77 11.05
CA GLN A 113 14.32 -5.79 11.18
C GLN A 113 13.61 -5.73 9.82
N ILE A 114 14.29 -5.18 8.80
CA ILE A 114 13.74 -5.02 7.45
C ILE A 114 13.46 -6.41 6.84
N CYS A 115 12.23 -6.59 6.34
CA CYS A 115 11.72 -7.83 5.76
C CYS A 115 11.72 -9.05 6.71
N LYS A 116 11.81 -8.81 8.02
CA LYS A 116 11.90 -9.86 9.05
C LYS A 116 10.92 -9.63 10.21
N GLU A 117 10.91 -8.42 10.78
CA GLU A 117 10.00 -8.06 11.87
C GLU A 117 8.65 -7.60 11.29
N LEU A 118 7.80 -8.56 10.95
CA LEU A 118 6.52 -8.32 10.28
C LEU A 118 5.46 -7.62 11.16
N GLY A 119 5.78 -7.35 12.43
CA GLY A 119 4.99 -6.46 13.29
C GLY A 119 5.15 -4.98 12.95
N LEU A 120 6.17 -4.62 12.17
CA LEU A 120 6.38 -3.25 11.65
C LEU A 120 5.67 -3.13 10.29
N TYR A 121 4.75 -2.18 10.14
CA TYR A 121 4.07 -1.96 8.87
C TYR A 121 3.50 -0.55 8.75
N SER A 122 3.15 -0.17 7.53
CA SER A 122 2.28 0.99 7.25
C SER A 122 0.85 0.54 7.00
N SER A 123 -0.11 1.32 7.49
CA SER A 123 -1.56 1.09 7.32
C SER A 123 -2.11 1.65 6.00
N VAL A 124 -1.29 2.41 5.25
CA VAL A 124 -1.70 3.11 4.03
C VAL A 124 -0.79 2.85 2.82
N ALA A 125 0.30 2.11 3.01
CA ALA A 125 1.24 1.78 1.94
C ALA A 125 0.67 0.74 0.95
N SER A 126 0.83 1.01 -0.33
CA SER A 126 0.62 0.03 -1.41
C SER A 126 1.80 0.10 -2.37
N CYS A 127 2.74 -0.81 -2.16
CA CYS A 127 3.99 -0.84 -2.90
C CYS A 127 3.92 -1.85 -4.05
N SER A 128 4.52 -1.48 -5.17
CA SER A 128 4.80 -2.35 -6.30
C SER A 128 6.22 -2.07 -6.79
N SER A 129 6.86 -3.07 -7.37
CA SER A 129 8.18 -2.92 -7.97
C SER A 129 8.21 -3.40 -9.41
N GLY A 130 9.21 -2.95 -10.16
CA GLY A 130 9.39 -3.23 -11.58
C GLY A 130 10.82 -2.94 -12.02
N VAL A 131 11.16 -3.36 -13.23
CA VAL A 131 12.52 -3.24 -13.80
C VAL A 131 12.78 -1.87 -14.44
N GLU A 132 11.73 -1.06 -14.61
CA GLU A 132 11.72 0.15 -15.43
C GLU A 132 12.27 1.42 -14.76
N LEU A 133 12.63 1.38 -13.47
CA LEU A 133 12.96 2.58 -12.68
C LEU A 133 14.25 2.40 -11.87
N ASP A 134 14.88 3.51 -11.48
CA ASP A 134 16.01 3.57 -10.53
C ASP A 134 15.72 4.46 -9.31
N ALA A 135 14.46 4.86 -9.12
CA ALA A 135 13.98 5.64 -7.98
C ALA A 135 12.54 5.23 -7.64
N ALA A 136 12.08 5.57 -6.44
CA ALA A 136 10.68 5.37 -6.07
C ALA A 136 9.81 6.48 -6.65
N GLN A 137 8.86 6.10 -7.51
CA GLN A 137 7.75 6.97 -7.88
C GLN A 137 6.67 6.88 -6.81
N ILE A 138 6.19 8.03 -6.33
CA ILE A 138 5.28 8.11 -5.19
C ILE A 138 4.06 8.91 -5.61
N VAL A 139 2.88 8.32 -5.41
CA VAL A 139 1.58 8.96 -5.55
C VAL A 139 0.87 8.86 -4.19
N LEU A 140 0.78 9.99 -3.50
CA LEU A 140 0.20 10.12 -2.18
C LEU A 140 -1.20 10.74 -2.30
N LEU A 141 -2.19 10.08 -1.70
CA LEU A 141 -3.57 10.56 -1.68
C LEU A 141 -4.04 10.72 -0.24
N GLY A 142 -4.74 11.82 -0.01
CA GLY A 142 -5.30 12.15 1.28
C GLY A 142 -6.46 13.13 1.14
N ASN A 143 -6.87 13.70 2.26
CA ASN A 143 -7.94 14.69 2.28
C ASN A 143 -7.43 16.05 2.76
N LYS A 144 -7.83 17.13 2.11
CA LYS A 144 -7.50 18.50 2.53
C LYS A 144 -8.74 19.37 2.62
N ALA A 145 -8.85 20.11 3.72
CA ALA A 145 -9.88 21.11 3.92
C ALA A 145 -9.78 22.22 2.85
N GLY A 146 -10.91 22.57 2.22
CA GLY A 146 -10.95 23.63 1.22
C GLY A 146 -10.36 23.27 -0.16
N ALA A 147 -9.94 22.02 -0.39
CA ALA A 147 -9.43 21.58 -1.68
C ALA A 147 -10.50 21.55 -2.80
N GLY A 148 -11.79 21.52 -2.44
CA GLY A 148 -12.88 21.44 -3.40
C GLY A 148 -13.03 20.06 -4.05
N GLY A 149 -14.01 19.90 -4.94
CA GLY A 149 -14.34 18.62 -5.56
C GLY A 149 -15.37 17.79 -4.80
N ARG A 150 -15.72 16.64 -5.38
CA ARG A 150 -16.80 15.76 -4.90
C ARG A 150 -16.33 14.45 -4.29
N TYR A 151 -15.03 14.15 -4.35
CA TYR A 151 -14.49 12.88 -3.85
C TYR A 151 -13.85 13.03 -2.48
N ARG A 152 -13.90 11.95 -1.70
CA ARG A 152 -13.18 11.77 -0.44
C ARG A 152 -12.54 10.39 -0.43
N ILE A 153 -11.39 10.27 0.21
CA ILE A 153 -10.70 9.00 0.40
C ILE A 153 -10.76 8.60 1.87
N GLY A 154 -10.80 7.30 2.13
CA GLY A 154 -10.70 6.72 3.47
C GLY A 154 -9.92 5.43 3.40
N HIS A 155 -9.48 4.94 4.55
CA HIS A 155 -8.78 3.66 4.62
C HIS A 155 -9.13 2.87 5.87
N SER A 156 -8.83 1.58 5.79
CA SER A 156 -8.76 0.67 6.93
C SER A 156 -7.70 -0.38 6.61
N VAL A 157 -7.65 -1.43 7.42
CA VAL A 157 -6.70 -2.52 7.27
C VAL A 157 -7.46 -3.84 7.37
N MET A 158 -7.39 -4.64 6.31
CA MET A 158 -7.85 -6.02 6.33
C MET A 158 -6.89 -6.84 7.20
N LYS A 159 -7.42 -7.56 8.18
CA LYS A 159 -6.65 -8.41 9.10
C LYS A 159 -6.26 -9.74 8.46
N ASP A 160 -7.07 -10.21 7.51
CA ASP A 160 -6.82 -11.41 6.73
C ASP A 160 -7.53 -11.33 5.37
N ALA A 161 -7.28 -12.31 4.50
CA ALA A 161 -7.87 -12.37 3.16
C ALA A 161 -9.41 -12.44 3.11
N LEU A 162 -10.10 -12.68 4.23
CA LEU A 162 -11.56 -12.81 4.33
C LEU A 162 -12.21 -11.63 5.09
N ASP A 163 -11.44 -10.58 5.39
CA ASP A 163 -11.90 -9.46 6.21
C ASP A 163 -12.73 -8.44 5.40
N ILE A 164 -13.98 -8.82 5.10
CA ILE A 164 -14.96 -7.94 4.45
C ILE A 164 -15.24 -6.69 5.29
N ASP A 165 -15.21 -6.81 6.63
CA ASP A 165 -15.50 -5.69 7.52
C ASP A 165 -14.45 -4.58 7.38
N GLY A 166 -13.19 -4.93 7.13
CA GLY A 166 -12.14 -3.97 6.77
C GLY A 166 -12.49 -3.13 5.53
N ILE A 167 -13.11 -3.74 4.50
CA ILE A 167 -13.52 -3.04 3.28
C ILE A 167 -14.61 -2.02 3.60
N TYR A 168 -15.65 -2.42 4.34
CA TYR A 168 -16.73 -1.50 4.73
C TYR A 168 -16.26 -0.43 5.72
N ALA A 169 -15.29 -0.73 6.58
CA ALA A 169 -14.65 0.24 7.46
C ALA A 169 -13.96 1.35 6.64
N ALA A 170 -13.20 0.99 5.59
CA ALA A 170 -12.57 1.98 4.71
C ALA A 170 -13.59 2.87 3.98
N ILE A 171 -14.69 2.28 3.50
CA ILE A 171 -15.78 3.00 2.83
C ILE A 171 -16.49 3.97 3.80
N THR A 172 -16.66 3.55 5.05
CA THR A 172 -17.24 4.37 6.11
C THR A 172 -16.32 5.53 6.49
N ASP A 173 -15.02 5.27 6.66
CA ASP A 173 -13.99 6.28 6.89
C ASP A 173 -13.97 7.34 5.76
N ALA A 174 -14.14 6.90 4.52
CA ALA A 174 -14.22 7.76 3.34
C ALA A 174 -15.50 8.63 3.32
N GLY A 175 -16.50 8.34 4.15
CA GLY A 175 -17.68 9.20 4.35
C GLY A 175 -19.00 8.67 3.77
N VAL A 176 -19.12 7.36 3.51
CA VAL A 176 -20.39 6.71 3.19
C VAL A 176 -20.93 6.03 4.44
N ALA A 177 -22.07 6.52 4.97
CA ALA A 177 -22.73 5.86 6.09
C ALA A 177 -23.35 4.53 5.64
N LEU A 178 -22.96 3.45 6.30
CA LEU A 178 -23.42 2.08 6.04
C LEU A 178 -24.15 1.51 7.27
N PRO A 179 -25.12 0.59 7.08
CA PRO A 179 -25.73 -0.14 8.19
C PRO A 179 -24.72 -1.13 8.80
N GLU A 180 -25.02 -1.66 9.99
CA GLU A 180 -24.17 -2.62 10.72
C GLU A 180 -23.81 -3.86 9.88
N ARG A 181 -24.74 -4.31 9.02
CA ARG A 181 -24.54 -5.44 8.10
C ARG A 181 -24.67 -4.98 6.66
N ALA A 182 -23.69 -4.20 6.22
CA ALA A 182 -23.64 -3.64 4.89
C ALA A 182 -23.58 -4.70 3.78
N ARG A 183 -24.15 -4.35 2.63
CA ARG A 183 -24.10 -5.09 1.38
C ARG A 183 -23.76 -4.12 0.24
N ALA A 184 -23.38 -4.67 -0.92
CA ALA A 184 -23.09 -3.89 -2.12
C ALA A 184 -24.18 -2.85 -2.48
N GLU A 185 -25.45 -3.20 -2.30
CA GLU A 185 -26.60 -2.32 -2.58
C GLU A 185 -26.63 -1.05 -1.71
N ASP A 186 -26.08 -1.10 -0.49
CA ASP A 186 -26.03 0.04 0.43
C ASP A 186 -25.08 1.15 -0.05
N LEU A 187 -24.13 0.82 -0.93
CA LEU A 187 -23.17 1.76 -1.50
C LEU A 187 -23.84 2.79 -2.41
N ARG A 188 -25.00 2.46 -3.00
CA ARG A 188 -25.82 3.37 -3.83
C ARG A 188 -25.03 4.14 -4.90
N GLY A 189 -24.08 3.46 -5.55
CA GLY A 189 -23.23 4.02 -6.60
C GLY A 189 -22.22 5.07 -6.11
N ARG A 190 -22.01 5.22 -4.80
CA ARG A 190 -21.08 6.22 -4.23
C ARG A 190 -19.64 5.74 -4.19
N LEU A 191 -19.38 4.43 -4.26
CA LEU A 191 -18.01 3.92 -4.30
C LEU A 191 -17.42 4.12 -5.71
N VAL A 192 -16.29 4.81 -5.80
CA VAL A 192 -15.55 4.96 -7.06
C VAL A 192 -14.66 3.75 -7.29
N ASN A 193 -13.83 3.39 -6.30
CA ASN A 193 -13.03 2.18 -6.33
C ASN A 193 -12.50 1.83 -4.93
N CYS A 194 -12.09 0.56 -4.77
CA CYS A 194 -11.24 0.11 -3.67
C CYS A 194 -9.83 -0.24 -4.17
N PHE A 195 -8.82 0.02 -3.34
CA PHE A 195 -7.42 -0.33 -3.57
C PHE A 195 -6.95 -1.18 -2.40
N ILE A 196 -6.58 -2.42 -2.66
CA ILE A 196 -6.36 -3.43 -1.64
C ILE A 196 -4.99 -4.09 -1.83
N LYS A 197 -4.26 -4.22 -0.72
CA LYS A 197 -3.10 -5.11 -0.63
C LYS A 197 -3.50 -6.44 -0.01
N CYS A 198 -2.90 -7.52 -0.49
CA CYS A 198 -3.09 -8.85 0.08
C CYS A 198 -1.84 -9.72 -0.04
N GLU A 199 -1.73 -10.71 0.83
CA GLU A 199 -0.70 -11.74 0.75
C GLU A 199 -1.19 -13.08 1.32
N ALA A 200 -0.41 -14.13 1.10
CA ALA A 200 -0.58 -15.35 1.88
C ALA A 200 0.11 -15.15 3.23
N ASP A 201 -0.57 -15.45 4.34
CA ASP A 201 0.03 -15.38 5.67
C ASP A 201 1.28 -16.28 5.71
N PRO A 202 2.47 -15.76 6.06
CA PRO A 202 3.73 -16.51 6.07
C PRO A 202 3.72 -17.69 7.06
N ARG A 203 2.77 -17.73 8.00
CA ARG A 203 2.55 -18.85 8.92
C ARG A 203 1.76 -20.00 8.28
N GLY A 204 1.25 -19.82 7.05
CA GLY A 204 0.46 -20.82 6.33
C GLY A 204 -0.92 -21.06 6.93
N LEU A 205 -1.49 -20.08 7.64
CA LEU A 205 -2.77 -20.19 8.33
C LEU A 205 -3.75 -19.09 7.89
N LEU A 206 -5.03 -19.44 7.83
CA LEU A 206 -6.13 -18.49 7.69
C LEU A 206 -7.21 -18.86 8.72
N ARG A 207 -7.42 -17.99 9.73
CA ARG A 207 -8.36 -18.24 10.84
C ARG A 207 -8.21 -19.63 11.48
N GLY A 208 -6.97 -20.05 11.71
CA GLY A 208 -6.62 -21.36 12.29
C GLY A 208 -6.69 -22.55 11.34
N ARG A 209 -6.97 -22.34 10.05
CA ARG A 209 -6.98 -23.40 9.03
C ARG A 209 -5.71 -23.35 8.19
N ARG A 210 -5.03 -24.49 8.09
CA ARG A 210 -3.85 -24.67 7.24
C ARG A 210 -4.18 -24.33 5.79
N GLN A 211 -3.34 -23.51 5.17
CA GLN A 211 -3.38 -23.17 3.75
C GLN A 211 -2.28 -23.93 3.00
N ILE A 212 -2.41 -24.06 1.68
CA ILE A 212 -1.39 -24.67 0.81
C ILE A 212 -0.67 -23.65 -0.08
N MET A 213 -1.09 -22.37 -0.07
CA MET A 213 -0.65 -21.37 -1.05
C MET A 213 0.88 -21.24 -1.16
N LEU A 214 1.60 -21.34 -0.04
CA LEU A 214 3.06 -21.18 0.03
C LEU A 214 3.83 -22.43 -0.42
N ASP A 215 3.20 -23.61 -0.36
CA ASP A 215 3.81 -24.89 -0.75
C ASP A 215 3.39 -25.32 -2.18
N ASP A 216 2.58 -24.50 -2.85
CA ASP A 216 2.06 -24.77 -4.19
C ASP A 216 3.10 -24.37 -5.25
N SER A 217 3.77 -25.37 -5.82
CA SER A 217 4.74 -25.21 -6.89
C SER A 217 4.13 -24.96 -8.27
N ASP A 218 2.83 -25.19 -8.44
CA ASP A 218 2.14 -25.05 -9.72
C ASP A 218 1.56 -23.64 -9.88
N VAL A 219 0.98 -23.11 -8.79
CA VAL A 219 0.36 -21.79 -8.75
C VAL A 219 0.95 -20.96 -7.63
N HIS A 220 1.74 -19.96 -8.00
CA HIS A 220 2.39 -19.04 -7.06
C HIS A 220 1.39 -18.41 -6.07
N HIS A 221 1.73 -18.32 -4.78
CA HIS A 221 0.88 -17.80 -3.71
C HIS A 221 0.26 -16.42 -4.01
N HIS A 222 0.98 -15.57 -4.74
CA HIS A 222 0.45 -14.29 -5.27
C HIS A 222 -0.85 -14.46 -6.07
N ARG A 223 -0.94 -15.47 -6.93
CA ARG A 223 -2.14 -15.69 -7.75
C ARG A 223 -3.30 -16.18 -6.89
N HIS A 224 -3.03 -17.06 -5.92
CA HIS A 224 -4.01 -17.51 -4.94
C HIS A 224 -4.60 -16.34 -4.14
N SER A 225 -3.73 -15.53 -3.51
CA SER A 225 -4.18 -14.42 -2.65
C SER A 225 -4.92 -13.35 -3.46
N LYS A 226 -4.42 -12.98 -4.65
CA LYS A 226 -5.09 -12.02 -5.53
C LYS A 226 -6.48 -12.47 -5.93
N ALA A 227 -6.64 -13.74 -6.31
CA ALA A 227 -7.93 -14.28 -6.72
C ALA A 227 -8.91 -14.35 -5.54
N ALA A 228 -8.46 -14.82 -4.38
CA ALA A 228 -9.28 -14.92 -3.19
C ALA A 228 -9.77 -13.54 -2.72
N VAL A 229 -8.86 -12.58 -2.54
CA VAL A 229 -9.22 -11.22 -2.09
C VAL A 229 -10.00 -10.45 -3.17
N GLY A 230 -9.69 -10.65 -4.45
CA GLY A 230 -10.50 -10.11 -5.56
C GLY A 230 -11.95 -10.60 -5.51
N GLY A 231 -12.17 -11.89 -5.25
CA GLY A 231 -13.52 -12.44 -5.07
C GLY A 231 -14.24 -11.88 -3.84
N VAL A 232 -13.54 -11.78 -2.70
CA VAL A 232 -14.07 -11.20 -1.47
C VAL A 232 -14.46 -9.73 -1.66
N ALA A 233 -13.59 -8.94 -2.29
CA ALA A 233 -13.84 -7.53 -2.55
C ALA A 233 -15.00 -7.34 -3.54
N ALA A 234 -15.01 -8.08 -4.66
CA ALA A 234 -16.09 -8.02 -5.63
C ALA A 234 -17.45 -8.43 -5.01
N ALA A 235 -17.47 -9.42 -4.11
CA ALA A 235 -18.67 -9.81 -3.39
C ALA A 235 -19.14 -8.73 -2.40
N ALA A 236 -18.21 -8.04 -1.73
CA ALA A 236 -18.52 -6.95 -0.81
C ALA A 236 -19.09 -5.72 -1.55
N ILE A 237 -18.50 -5.34 -2.68
CA ILE A 237 -18.83 -4.07 -3.35
C ILE A 237 -19.77 -4.22 -4.55
N GLY A 238 -20.02 -5.46 -5.01
CA GLY A 238 -20.89 -5.74 -6.15
C GLY A 238 -20.29 -5.41 -7.52
N ASP A 239 -18.98 -5.15 -7.59
CA ASP A 239 -18.25 -4.78 -8.80
C ASP A 239 -16.90 -5.52 -8.84
N PRO A 240 -16.59 -6.32 -9.88
CA PRO A 240 -15.29 -6.96 -10.03
C PRO A 240 -14.17 -6.00 -10.44
N ALA A 241 -14.47 -4.76 -10.84
CA ALA A 241 -13.49 -3.74 -11.23
C ALA A 241 -12.80 -3.10 -10.00
N VAL A 242 -12.09 -3.91 -9.22
CA VAL A 242 -11.36 -3.51 -8.01
C VAL A 242 -9.85 -3.60 -8.20
N PHE A 243 -9.10 -2.66 -7.62
CA PHE A 243 -7.64 -2.75 -7.61
C PHE A 243 -7.18 -3.67 -6.48
N VAL A 244 -6.67 -4.85 -6.83
CA VAL A 244 -6.06 -5.80 -5.87
C VAL A 244 -4.61 -6.07 -6.26
N SER A 245 -3.71 -5.69 -5.35
CA SER A 245 -2.27 -5.87 -5.48
C SER A 245 -1.77 -6.84 -4.41
N VAL A 246 -0.80 -7.67 -4.79
CA VAL A 246 -0.24 -8.73 -3.94
C VAL A 246 1.08 -8.28 -3.33
N ASP A 247 1.66 -9.12 -2.47
CA ASP A 247 2.99 -8.95 -1.88
C ASP A 247 2.98 -7.79 -0.87
N ALA A 248 2.30 -8.05 0.25
CA ALA A 248 1.90 -7.06 1.25
C ALA A 248 2.84 -7.02 2.46
N MET A 249 4.08 -7.50 2.32
CA MET A 249 5.09 -7.40 3.36
C MET A 249 5.22 -5.95 3.85
N HIS A 250 5.12 -5.74 5.17
CA HIS A 250 5.11 -4.44 5.84
C HIS A 250 4.00 -3.45 5.38
N GLN A 251 2.98 -3.95 4.67
CA GLN A 251 1.82 -3.19 4.21
C GLN A 251 0.61 -3.81 4.90
N GLY A 252 0.30 -3.35 6.12
CA GLY A 252 -0.65 -4.00 7.02
C GLY A 252 -0.07 -5.20 7.79
N PRO A 253 -0.90 -5.89 8.58
CA PRO A 253 -0.48 -7.07 9.34
C PRO A 253 -0.20 -8.24 8.40
N GLN A 254 0.63 -9.17 8.86
CA GLN A 254 0.91 -10.43 8.16
C GLN A 254 -0.37 -11.17 7.74
N GLY A 255 -0.47 -11.54 6.46
CA GLY A 255 -1.65 -12.18 5.88
C GLY A 255 -2.82 -11.25 5.55
N GLY A 256 -2.70 -9.96 5.85
CA GLY A 256 -3.68 -8.91 5.59
C GLY A 256 -3.19 -7.87 4.59
N GLY A 257 -3.70 -6.64 4.74
CA GLY A 257 -3.20 -5.48 4.03
C GLY A 257 -4.11 -4.25 4.09
N PRO A 258 -3.60 -3.05 3.75
CA PRO A 258 -4.40 -1.85 3.61
C PRO A 258 -5.54 -2.04 2.61
N VAL A 259 -6.69 -1.47 2.95
CA VAL A 259 -7.82 -1.28 2.05
C VAL A 259 -8.21 0.18 2.05
N ILE A 260 -8.23 0.76 0.86
CA ILE A 260 -8.49 2.17 0.63
C ILE A 260 -9.76 2.28 -0.19
N ALA A 261 -10.64 3.20 0.16
CA ALA A 261 -11.85 3.51 -0.59
C ALA A 261 -11.84 4.97 -1.05
N ILE A 262 -12.11 5.20 -2.33
CA ILE A 262 -12.45 6.53 -2.84
C ILE A 262 -13.95 6.55 -3.09
N VAL A 263 -14.64 7.54 -2.53
CA VAL A 263 -16.09 7.66 -2.62
C VAL A 263 -16.51 9.03 -3.13
N ASP A 264 -17.67 9.07 -3.76
CA ASP A 264 -18.40 10.28 -4.10
C ASP A 264 -19.21 10.77 -2.88
N VAL A 265 -18.84 11.95 -2.41
CA VAL A 265 -19.49 12.72 -1.32
C VAL A 265 -20.12 14.02 -1.85
N GLY A 266 -20.29 14.13 -3.17
CA GLY A 266 -21.06 15.20 -3.78
C GLY A 266 -22.56 15.02 -3.58
N GLU A 267 -23.24 16.15 -3.41
CA GLU A 267 -24.68 16.30 -3.69
C GLU A 267 -24.93 16.18 -5.21
#